data_AF-A0A957WS10-F1
#
_entry.id   AF-A0A957WS10-F1
#
_cell.length_a   1.000
_cell.length_b   1.000
_cell.length_c   1.000
_cell.angle_alpha   90.00
_cell.angle_beta   90.00
_cell.angle_gamma   90.00
#
_symmetry.space_group_name_H-M   'P 1'
#
loop_
_entity.id
_entity.type
_entity.pdbx_description
1 polymer ?
#
loop_
_entity_poly.entity_id
_entity_poly.type
_entity_poly.pdbx_seq_one_letter_code
_entity_poly.pdbx_strand_id
1 'polypeptide(L)'
;MISSRRRLGRGSALGGSAKWLIALFMIVASVLAYCSSSSINDITGEKQYVSLSVEQEIALGLQSAPQMAAEFGGPDANPQDQGEVKQVGQKILTSTEAGQTPYKFSFTLLADDQTINAFALPGGPVFITSA
;
A
#
# COMPACT_ATOMS: atom_id res chain seq x y z
N MET A 1 -38.49 -49.89 43.44
CA MET A 1 -38.76 -48.47 43.80
C MET A 1 -37.39 -47.82 43.96
N ILE A 2 -36.90 -46.88 43.14
CA ILE A 2 -37.51 -45.66 42.60
C ILE A 2 -36.80 -45.30 41.28
N SER A 3 -37.60 -45.14 40.22
CA SER A 3 -37.25 -44.37 39.02
C SER A 3 -37.49 -42.88 39.27
N SER A 4 -36.72 -41.96 38.67
CA SER A 4 -37.25 -40.82 37.88
C SER A 4 -36.18 -39.80 37.45
N ARG A 5 -35.87 -39.86 36.14
CA ARG A 5 -35.71 -38.78 35.14
C ARG A 5 -35.22 -37.39 35.58
N ARG A 6 -34.05 -37.00 35.07
CA ARG A 6 -33.60 -35.61 34.91
C ARG A 6 -34.49 -34.90 33.87
N ARG A 7 -35.07 -33.75 34.23
CA ARG A 7 -35.74 -32.83 33.29
C ARG A 7 -34.69 -31.96 32.60
N LEU A 8 -34.61 -32.03 31.27
CA LEU A 8 -33.88 -31.06 30.45
C LEU A 8 -34.61 -29.70 30.48
N GLY A 9 -33.86 -28.64 30.76
CA GLY A 9 -34.30 -27.25 30.66
C GLY A 9 -34.51 -26.83 29.20
N ARG A 10 -35.79 -26.79 28.83
CA ARG A 10 -36.47 -26.00 27.80
C ARG A 10 -35.67 -24.80 27.25
N GLY A 11 -35.08 -24.95 26.06
CA GLY A 11 -34.64 -23.82 25.22
C GLY A 11 -35.87 -23.07 24.69
N SER A 12 -35.87 -21.74 24.79
CA SER A 12 -36.97 -20.91 24.31
C SER A 12 -37.05 -20.99 22.78
N ALA A 13 -38.10 -21.63 22.28
CA ALA A 13 -38.43 -21.58 20.87
C ALA A 13 -38.95 -20.18 20.57
N LEU A 14 -38.09 -19.26 20.11
CA LEU A 14 -38.56 -18.04 19.46
C LEU A 14 -39.45 -18.45 18.29
N GLY A 15 -40.71 -18.01 18.33
CA GLY A 15 -41.75 -18.35 17.36
C GLY A 15 -41.29 -18.08 15.93
N GLY A 16 -41.71 -18.93 14.98
CA GLY A 16 -41.21 -18.92 13.60
C GLY A 16 -41.26 -17.53 12.95
N SER A 17 -42.27 -16.71 13.26
CA SER A 17 -42.40 -15.34 12.80
C SER A 17 -41.28 -14.40 13.28
N ALA A 18 -40.83 -14.52 14.53
CA ALA A 18 -39.72 -13.71 15.05
C ALA A 18 -38.39 -14.05 14.37
N LYS A 19 -38.17 -15.33 14.02
CA LYS A 19 -36.98 -15.77 13.29
C LYS A 19 -36.93 -15.18 11.88
N TRP A 20 -38.07 -15.14 11.19
CA TRP A 20 -38.17 -14.52 9.86
C TRP A 20 -37.95 -13.01 9.89
N LEU A 21 -38.44 -12.32 10.92
CA LEU A 21 -38.20 -10.88 11.09
C LEU A 21 -36.72 -10.56 11.33
N ILE A 22 -36.04 -11.35 12.16
CA ILE A 22 -34.59 -11.18 12.41
C ILE A 22 -33.78 -11.47 11.14
N ALA A 23 -34.12 -12.54 10.41
CA ALA A 23 -33.45 -12.87 9.15
C ALA A 23 -33.64 -11.76 8.10
N LEU A 24 -34.86 -11.22 7.97
CA LEU A 24 -35.15 -10.12 7.06
C LEU A 24 -34.36 -8.86 7.45
N PHE A 25 -34.29 -8.53 8.75
CA PHE A 25 -33.52 -7.39 9.24
C PHE A 25 -32.03 -7.53 8.92
N MET A 26 -31.44 -8.72 9.12
CA MET A 26 -30.04 -9.00 8.80
C MET A 26 -29.76 -8.84 7.31
N ILE A 27 -30.63 -9.37 6.45
CA ILE A 27 -30.49 -9.23 4.99
C ILE A 27 -30.56 -7.76 4.58
N VAL A 28 -31.53 -7.00 5.11
CA VAL A 28 -31.67 -5.56 4.83
C VAL A 28 -30.46 -4.79 5.34
N ALA A 29 -29.97 -5.06 6.55
CA ALA A 29 -28.79 -4.43 7.10
C ALA A 29 -27.52 -4.74 6.28
N SER A 30 -27.36 -5.98 5.81
CA SER A 30 -26.25 -6.37 4.92
C SER A 30 -26.33 -5.68 3.55
N VAL A 31 -27.53 -5.59 2.96
CA VAL A 31 -27.73 -4.88 1.69
C VAL A 31 -27.48 -3.38 1.85
N LEU A 32 -27.96 -2.76 2.93
CA LEU A 32 -27.72 -1.34 3.21
C LEU A 32 -26.24 -1.05 3.47
N ALA A 33 -25.55 -1.89 4.25
CA ALA A 33 -24.11 -1.74 4.49
C ALA A 33 -23.28 -1.97 3.21
N TYR A 34 -23.70 -2.89 2.34
CA TYR A 34 -23.07 -3.11 1.03
C TYR A 34 -23.30 -1.91 0.09
N CYS A 35 -24.51 -1.35 0.06
CA CYS A 35 -24.83 -0.16 -0.72
C CYS A 35 -24.16 1.12 -0.18
N SER A 36 -23.86 1.21 1.13
CA SER A 36 -23.19 2.37 1.72
C SER A 36 -21.65 2.29 1.68
N SER A 37 -21.06 1.19 1.22
CA SER A 37 -19.60 0.98 1.12
C SER A 37 -19.08 1.29 -0.30
N SER A 38 -19.31 2.52 -0.75
CA SER A 38 -18.90 3.03 -2.06
C SER A 38 -17.95 4.22 -1.89
N SER A 39 -16.64 3.97 -1.91
CA SER A 39 -15.63 5.00 -2.20
C SER A 39 -15.13 4.79 -3.64
N ILE A 40 -15.31 5.81 -4.48
CA ILE A 40 -14.99 5.77 -5.92
C ILE A 40 -13.59 6.35 -6.13
N ASN A 41 -12.78 5.68 -6.96
CA ASN A 41 -11.51 6.19 -7.46
C ASN A 41 -11.79 6.99 -8.74
N ASP A 42 -11.71 8.32 -8.64
CA ASP A 42 -12.18 9.29 -9.65
C ASP A 42 -11.37 9.34 -10.96
N ILE A 43 -10.36 8.47 -11.14
CA ILE A 43 -9.53 8.47 -12.36
C ILE A 43 -9.71 7.19 -13.21
N THR A 44 -10.05 6.02 -12.64
CA THR A 44 -10.01 4.74 -13.38
C THR A 44 -11.17 3.76 -13.15
N GLY A 45 -12.00 3.92 -12.11
CA GLY A 45 -13.20 3.09 -11.91
C GLY A 45 -12.98 1.62 -11.48
N GLU A 46 -11.74 1.17 -11.26
CA GLU A 46 -11.44 -0.18 -10.75
C GLU A 46 -11.22 -0.15 -9.21
N LYS A 47 -11.85 -1.09 -8.49
CA LYS A 47 -11.59 -1.31 -7.04
C LYS A 47 -10.27 -2.08 -6.87
N GLN A 48 -9.15 -1.38 -6.83
CA GLN A 48 -7.86 -1.97 -6.47
C GLN A 48 -7.55 -1.76 -4.98
N TYR A 49 -7.51 -2.86 -4.24
CA TYR A 49 -7.44 -2.90 -2.77
C TYR A 49 -6.00 -2.93 -2.27
N VAL A 50 -5.13 -2.01 -2.72
CA VAL A 50 -3.85 -1.68 -2.06
C VAL A 50 -3.45 -0.23 -2.40
N SER A 51 -4.34 0.76 -2.20
CA SER A 51 -3.93 2.16 -2.27
C SER A 51 -3.19 2.49 -0.97
N LEU A 52 -1.87 2.23 -0.92
CA LEU A 52 -1.03 2.79 0.13
C LEU A 52 -1.25 4.31 0.14
N SER A 53 -1.32 4.92 1.32
CA SER A 53 -1.31 6.38 1.39
C SER A 53 0.05 6.88 0.89
N VAL A 54 0.12 8.14 0.43
CA VAL A 54 1.37 8.77 0.00
C VAL A 54 2.46 8.63 1.07
N GLU A 55 2.09 8.79 2.34
CA GLU A 55 3.01 8.62 3.47
C GLU A 55 3.48 7.17 3.63
N GLN A 56 2.62 6.20 3.39
CA GLN A 56 2.98 4.78 3.45
C GLN A 56 3.92 4.40 2.31
N GLU A 57 3.71 4.91 1.10
CA GLU A 57 4.62 4.73 -0.03
C GLU A 57 5.99 5.33 0.26
N ILE A 58 6.03 6.55 0.80
CA ILE A 58 7.27 7.20 1.22
C ILE A 58 7.99 6.38 2.28
N ALA A 59 7.28 5.93 3.31
CA ALA A 59 7.86 5.11 4.36
C ALA A 59 8.44 3.80 3.81
N LEU A 60 7.72 3.14 2.89
CA LEU A 60 8.16 1.89 2.30
C LEU A 60 9.46 2.08 1.50
N GLY A 61 9.53 3.07 0.61
CA GLY A 61 10.74 3.27 -0.18
C GLY A 61 11.93 3.74 0.64
N LEU A 62 11.72 4.55 1.69
CA LEU A 62 12.80 4.91 2.62
C LEU A 62 13.32 3.70 3.41
N GLN A 63 12.44 2.76 3.76
CA GLN A 63 12.83 1.53 4.42
C GLN A 63 13.62 0.60 3.48
N SER A 64 13.22 0.52 2.21
CA SER A 64 13.88 -0.34 1.21
C SER A 64 15.17 0.25 0.63
N ALA A 65 15.32 1.59 0.63
CA ALA A 65 16.44 2.27 -0.01
C ALA A 65 17.84 1.80 0.44
N PRO A 66 18.16 1.63 1.74
CA PRO A 66 19.49 1.21 2.16
C PRO A 66 19.84 -0.21 1.70
N GLN A 67 18.86 -1.12 1.75
CA GLN A 67 19.06 -2.49 1.31
C GLN A 67 19.31 -2.55 -0.20
N MET A 68 18.45 -1.89 -0.98
CA MET A 68 18.59 -1.84 -2.44
C MET A 68 19.90 -1.18 -2.85
N ALA A 69 20.30 -0.08 -2.21
CA ALA A 69 21.59 0.55 -2.49
C ALA A 69 22.76 -0.39 -2.21
N ALA A 70 22.71 -1.16 -1.12
CA ALA A 70 23.75 -2.11 -0.75
C ALA A 70 23.89 -3.27 -1.74
N GLU A 71 22.79 -3.72 -2.36
CA GLU A 71 22.81 -4.78 -3.38
C GLU A 71 23.62 -4.39 -4.63
N PHE A 72 23.76 -3.09 -4.92
CA PHE A 72 24.50 -2.55 -6.06
C PHE A 72 25.75 -1.76 -5.62
N GLY A 73 26.46 -2.23 -4.59
CA GLY A 73 27.75 -1.67 -4.19
C GLY A 73 27.70 -0.43 -3.29
N GLY A 74 26.50 0.07 -2.96
CA GLY A 74 26.32 1.28 -2.16
C GLY A 74 26.60 2.56 -2.94
N PRO A 75 26.53 3.74 -2.29
CA PRO A 75 26.77 5.02 -2.94
C PRO A 75 28.17 5.13 -3.53
N ASP A 76 28.26 5.68 -4.74
CA ASP A 76 29.53 5.95 -5.39
C ASP A 76 30.38 6.97 -4.60
N ALA A 77 31.70 6.78 -4.60
CA ALA A 77 32.63 7.59 -3.85
C ALA A 77 32.96 8.93 -4.54
N ASN A 78 32.72 9.07 -5.85
CA ASN A 78 33.04 10.26 -6.62
C ASN A 78 31.96 11.34 -6.44
N PRO A 79 32.26 12.45 -5.73
CA PRO A 79 31.28 13.50 -5.51
C PRO A 79 30.93 14.28 -6.79
N GLN A 80 31.81 14.27 -7.80
CA GLN A 80 31.56 14.94 -9.07
C GLN A 80 30.47 14.21 -9.85
N ASP A 81 30.63 12.89 -10.06
CA ASP A 81 29.69 12.07 -10.82
C ASP A 81 28.32 12.01 -10.12
N GLN A 82 28.33 11.89 -8.79
CA GLN A 82 27.13 12.00 -7.98
C GLN A 82 26.45 13.38 -8.13
N GLY A 83 27.23 14.45 -8.30
CA GLY A 83 26.74 15.80 -8.57
C GLY A 83 26.08 15.92 -9.94
N GLU A 84 26.66 15.29 -10.97
CA GLU A 84 26.11 15.29 -12.32
C GLU A 84 24.75 14.59 -12.37
N VAL A 85 24.64 13.40 -11.77
CA VAL A 85 23.38 12.66 -11.67
C VAL A 85 22.30 13.49 -10.96
N LYS A 86 22.66 14.17 -9.86
CA LYS A 86 21.74 15.07 -9.15
C LYS A 86 21.32 16.26 -10.01
N GLN A 87 22.24 16.86 -10.76
CA GLN A 87 21.93 17.98 -11.64
C GLN A 87 20.95 17.57 -12.75
N VAL A 88 21.18 16.42 -13.38
CA VAL A 88 20.28 15.87 -14.40
C VAL A 88 18.91 15.57 -13.80
N GLY A 89 18.86 14.87 -12.66
CA GLY A 89 17.62 14.60 -11.95
C GLY A 89 16.84 15.86 -11.60
N GLN A 90 17.52 16.89 -11.09
CA GLN A 90 16.89 18.17 -10.76
C GLN A 90 16.31 18.87 -12.00
N LYS A 91 17.02 18.85 -13.13
CA LYS A 91 16.50 19.40 -14.40
C LYS A 91 15.23 18.69 -14.86
N ILE A 92 15.15 17.37 -14.67
CA ILE A 92 13.94 16.59 -14.98
C ILE A 92 12.80 17.02 -14.08
N LEU A 93 13.02 17.12 -12.76
CA LEU A 93 11.98 17.55 -11.81
C LEU A 93 11.45 18.95 -12.11
N THR A 94 12.32 19.88 -12.50
CA THR A 94 11.90 21.26 -12.80
C THR A 94 11.16 21.38 -14.13
N SER A 95 11.32 20.41 -15.03
CA SER A 95 10.76 20.44 -16.38
C SER A 95 9.52 19.55 -16.54
N THR A 96 9.11 18.85 -15.48
CA THR A 96 8.02 17.86 -15.50
C THR A 96 7.07 18.06 -14.31
N GLU A 97 5.89 17.43 -14.37
CA GLU A 97 4.92 17.46 -13.27
C GLU A 97 5.39 16.67 -12.04
N ALA A 98 6.42 15.83 -12.17
CA ALA A 98 6.98 15.06 -11.06
C ALA A 98 7.43 15.96 -9.90
N GLY A 99 8.01 17.14 -10.20
CA GLY A 99 8.42 18.12 -9.19
C GLY A 99 7.26 18.80 -8.44
N GLN A 100 6.01 18.63 -8.91
CA GLN A 100 4.81 19.19 -8.28
C GLN A 100 4.11 18.18 -7.36
N THR A 101 4.58 16.93 -7.34
CA THR A 101 4.05 15.87 -6.48
C THR A 101 4.52 16.04 -5.03
N PRO A 102 3.85 15.41 -4.04
CA PRO A 102 4.31 15.41 -2.66
C PRO A 102 5.56 14.54 -2.39
N TYR A 103 6.06 13.82 -3.40
CA TYR A 103 7.19 12.92 -3.26
C TYR A 103 8.52 13.67 -3.18
N LYS A 104 9.45 13.14 -2.39
CA LYS A 104 10.78 13.72 -2.19
C LYS A 104 11.80 12.93 -2.99
N PHE A 105 12.04 13.39 -4.21
CA PHE A 105 13.00 12.73 -5.09
C PHE A 105 14.44 12.93 -4.62
N SER A 106 15.21 11.85 -4.63
CA SER A 106 16.64 11.86 -4.35
C SER A 106 17.35 10.98 -5.35
N PHE A 107 18.35 11.51 -6.04
CA PHE A 107 19.11 10.77 -7.04
C PHE A 107 20.47 10.36 -6.47
N THR A 108 20.77 9.07 -6.52
CA THR A 108 21.98 8.46 -5.97
C THR A 108 22.67 7.64 -7.05
N LEU A 109 23.97 7.87 -7.23
CA LEU A 109 24.83 7.03 -8.05
C LEU A 109 25.36 5.89 -7.18
N LEU A 110 25.35 4.67 -7.71
CA LEU A 110 25.76 3.45 -7.04
C LEU A 110 27.06 2.92 -7.64
N ALA A 111 27.93 2.39 -6.78
CA ALA A 111 29.27 1.90 -7.10
C ALA A 111 29.29 0.52 -7.78
N ASP A 112 28.29 0.24 -8.62
CA ASP A 112 28.25 -0.96 -9.47
C ASP A 112 28.70 -0.58 -10.88
N ASP A 113 29.91 -0.99 -11.24
CA ASP A 113 30.56 -0.72 -12.53
C ASP A 113 30.40 -1.90 -13.52
N GLN A 114 29.64 -2.93 -13.17
CA GLN A 114 29.43 -4.11 -14.01
C GLN A 114 28.01 -4.19 -14.58
N THR A 115 27.04 -3.57 -13.92
CA THR A 115 25.63 -3.65 -14.29
C THR A 115 25.13 -2.31 -14.80
N ILE A 116 24.71 -2.22 -16.07
CA ILE A 116 24.00 -1.03 -16.59
C ILE A 116 22.56 -1.05 -16.10
N ASN A 117 22.20 -0.20 -15.14
CA ASN A 117 20.86 -0.20 -14.53
C ASN A 117 20.47 1.17 -13.94
N ALA A 118 19.16 1.39 -13.81
CA ALA A 118 18.58 2.47 -13.03
C ALA A 118 17.20 2.06 -12.52
N PHE A 119 16.89 2.37 -11.26
CA PHE A 119 15.62 2.01 -10.64
C PHE A 119 15.14 3.09 -9.66
N ALA A 120 13.83 3.13 -9.41
CA ALA A 120 13.21 4.05 -8.48
C ALA A 120 12.38 3.29 -7.44
N LEU A 121 12.45 3.73 -6.20
CA LEU A 121 11.65 3.20 -5.10
C LEU A 121 10.43 4.10 -4.84
N PRO A 122 9.36 3.55 -4.23
CA PRO A 122 8.22 4.34 -3.79
C PRO A 122 8.65 5.57 -2.98
N GLY A 123 7.99 6.71 -3.16
CA GLY A 123 8.30 7.90 -2.37
C GLY A 123 9.45 8.80 -2.86
N GLY A 124 10.17 8.39 -3.91
CA GLY A 124 11.11 9.28 -4.62
C GLY A 124 12.61 8.89 -4.67
N PRO A 125 13.17 7.92 -3.92
CA PRO A 125 14.55 7.52 -4.14
C PRO A 125 14.76 6.93 -5.54
N VAL A 126 15.75 7.46 -6.28
CA VAL A 126 16.14 7.02 -7.61
C VAL A 126 17.62 6.68 -7.59
N PHE A 127 17.97 5.54 -8.15
CA PHE A 127 19.30 4.96 -8.17
C PHE A 127 19.76 4.70 -9.59
N ILE A 128 21.02 5.00 -9.86
CA ILE A 128 21.69 4.79 -11.15
C ILE A 128 23.02 4.09 -10.83
N THR A 129 23.41 3.08 -11.60
CA THR A 129 24.72 2.41 -11.45
C THR A 129 25.80 3.08 -12.31
N SER A 130 27.09 2.86 -12.00
CA SER A 130 28.23 3.54 -12.63
C SER A 130 28.87 2.80 -13.82
N ALA A 131 28.28 1.67 -14.24
CA ALA A 131 28.73 0.82 -15.36
C ALA A 131 28.72 1.48 -16.76
#